data_AF-A0A9D2F9Z6-F1
#
_entry.id   AF-A0A9D2F9Z6-F1
#
_cell.length_a   1.000
_cell.length_b   1.000
_cell.length_c   1.000
_cell.angle_alpha   90.00
_cell.angle_beta   90.00
_cell.angle_gamma   90.00
#
_symmetry.space_group_name_H-M   'P 1'
#
loop_
_entity.id
_entity.type
_entity.pdbx_description
1 polymer ?
#
loop_
_entity_poly.entity_id
_entity_poly.type
_entity_poly.pdbx_seq_one_letter_code
_entity_poly.pdbx_strand_id
1 'polypeptide(L)'
;AYGLSEVVTHPDYQNQGIASKTIKNAAQFIIAQHPDISIFTCAQNRVSFYTRCGWKAVQGACFVGGTKEKPFRSDSLNLVTMMMFISPKGKRHQADFENTDIIFELGENQLW
;
A
#
# COMPACT_ATOMS: atom_id res chain seq x y z
N ALA A 1 -5.30 -10.08 1.91
CA ALA A 1 -4.87 -8.83 1.23
C ALA A 1 -3.61 -9.11 0.44
N TYR A 2 -3.26 -8.27 -0.54
CA TYR A 2 -1.97 -8.30 -1.25
C TYR A 2 -1.29 -6.94 -1.13
N GLY A 3 0.02 -6.87 -1.29
CA GLY A 3 0.75 -5.60 -1.18
C GLY A 3 1.98 -5.58 -2.06
N LEU A 4 2.59 -4.39 -2.13
CA LEU A 4 3.97 -4.24 -2.57
C LEU A 4 4.79 -4.03 -1.30
N SER A 5 5.86 -4.81 -1.11
CA SER A 5 6.76 -4.64 0.03
C SER A 5 7.78 -3.55 -0.24
N GLU A 6 8.69 -3.80 -1.18
CA GLU A 6 9.75 -2.88 -1.57
C GLU A 6 9.89 -2.82 -3.09
N VAL A 7 10.02 -1.60 -3.61
CA VAL A 7 10.25 -1.36 -5.04
C VAL A 7 11.44 -0.43 -5.21
N VAL A 8 12.49 -0.96 -5.82
CA VAL A 8 13.72 -0.22 -6.11
C VAL A 8 14.02 -0.29 -7.60
N THR A 9 14.55 0.80 -8.15
CA THR A 9 15.17 0.82 -9.47
C THR A 9 16.58 1.37 -9.30
N HIS A 10 17.57 0.61 -9.79
CA HIS A 10 18.97 1.00 -9.73
C HIS A 10 19.16 2.42 -10.31
N PRO A 11 19.99 3.29 -9.69
CA PRO A 11 20.10 4.71 -10.06
C PRO A 11 20.28 4.98 -11.56
N ASP A 12 21.18 4.23 -12.21
CA ASP A 12 21.48 4.35 -13.65
C ASP A 12 20.29 4.04 -14.57
N TYR A 13 19.24 3.42 -14.04
CA TYR A 13 18.05 2.98 -14.78
C TYR A 13 16.78 3.73 -14.37
N GLN A 14 16.90 4.78 -13.55
CA GLN A 14 15.75 5.62 -13.18
C GLN A 14 15.27 6.48 -14.35
N ASN A 15 14.02 6.96 -14.28
CA ASN A 15 13.38 7.81 -15.30
C ASN A 15 13.19 7.16 -16.68
N GLN A 16 13.41 5.85 -16.82
CA GLN A 16 13.19 5.09 -18.05
C GLN A 16 11.85 4.34 -18.09
N GLY A 17 10.97 4.56 -17.10
CA GLY A 17 9.66 3.92 -17.01
C GLY A 17 9.66 2.46 -16.52
N ILE A 18 10.83 1.91 -16.13
CA ILE A 18 10.98 0.54 -15.65
C ILE A 18 10.08 0.27 -14.43
N ALA A 19 10.18 1.10 -13.39
CA ALA A 19 9.35 0.95 -12.19
C ALA A 19 7.85 0.95 -12.52
N SER A 20 7.40 1.87 -13.38
CA SER A 20 6.00 1.95 -13.82
C SER A 20 5.54 0.67 -14.52
N LYS A 21 6.37 0.10 -15.40
CA LYS A 21 6.07 -1.15 -16.10
C LYS A 21 5.99 -2.32 -15.12
N THR A 22 6.97 -2.45 -14.23
CA THR A 22 7.02 -3.50 -13.21
C THR A 22 5.81 -3.44 -12.28
N ILE A 23 5.47 -2.25 -11.76
CA ILE A 23 4.32 -2.09 -10.85
C ILE A 23 3.00 -2.35 -11.56
N LYS A 24 2.83 -1.98 -12.82
CA LYS A 24 1.61 -2.32 -13.58
C LYS A 24 1.46 -3.83 -13.75
N ASN A 25 2.54 -4.54 -14.01
CA ASN A 25 2.51 -6.02 -14.07
C ASN A 25 2.18 -6.62 -12.69
N ALA A 26 2.76 -6.07 -11.61
CA ALA A 26 2.42 -6.49 -10.25
C ALA A 26 0.94 -6.22 -9.91
N ALA A 27 0.40 -5.06 -10.30
CA ALA A 27 -1.01 -4.73 -10.14
C ALA A 27 -1.92 -5.75 -10.87
N GLN A 28 -1.58 -6.10 -12.11
CA GLN A 28 -2.31 -7.12 -12.87
C GLN A 28 -2.25 -8.49 -12.19
N PHE A 29 -1.06 -8.89 -11.72
CA PHE A 29 -0.89 -10.13 -10.97
C PHE A 29 -1.77 -10.14 -9.72
N ILE A 30 -1.72 -9.09 -8.91
CA ILE A 30 -2.52 -8.94 -7.69
C ILE A 30 -4.02 -9.03 -7.99
N ILE A 31 -4.51 -8.33 -9.02
CA ILE A 31 -5.91 -8.36 -9.43
C ILE A 31 -6.33 -9.79 -9.82
N ALA A 32 -5.46 -10.52 -10.52
CA ALA A 32 -5.71 -11.91 -10.93
C ALA A 32 -5.77 -12.90 -9.76
N GLN A 33 -5.23 -12.54 -8.58
CA GLN A 33 -5.39 -13.34 -7.35
C GLN A 33 -6.75 -13.11 -6.67
N HIS A 34 -7.59 -12.22 -7.20
CA HIS A 34 -8.92 -11.89 -6.70
C HIS A 34 -9.00 -11.51 -5.20
N PRO A 35 -8.07 -10.71 -4.63
CA PRO A 35 -8.21 -10.27 -3.24
C PRO A 35 -9.32 -9.23 -3.08
N ASP A 36 -9.80 -9.03 -1.85
CA ASP A 36 -10.69 -7.91 -1.54
C ASP A 36 -9.99 -6.56 -1.72
N ILE A 37 -8.75 -6.46 -1.22
CA ILE A 37 -7.92 -5.25 -1.22
C ILE A 37 -6.46 -5.55 -1.55
N SER A 38 -5.80 -4.56 -2.14
CA SER A 38 -4.36 -4.41 -2.05
C SER A 38 -4.00 -3.18 -1.22
N ILE A 39 -2.99 -3.28 -0.37
CA ILE A 39 -2.59 -2.24 0.58
C ILE A 39 -1.07 -2.20 0.69
N PHE A 40 -0.49 -1.01 0.74
CA PHE A 40 0.88 -0.77 1.17
C PHE A 40 1.09 0.65 1.71
N THR A 41 2.29 0.94 2.24
CA THR A 41 2.69 2.29 2.67
C THR A 41 3.76 2.88 1.76
N CYS A 42 3.71 4.18 1.47
CA CYS A 42 4.79 4.86 0.75
C CYS A 42 5.06 6.28 1.29
N ALA A 43 6.23 6.84 0.97
CA ALA A 43 6.51 8.25 1.25
C ALA A 43 5.55 9.19 0.50
N GLN A 44 5.26 10.35 1.08
CA GLN A 44 4.32 11.35 0.52
C GLN A 44 4.62 11.73 -0.94
N ASN A 45 5.90 11.91 -1.29
CA ASN A 45 6.32 12.27 -2.65
C ASN A 45 6.13 11.14 -3.69
N ARG A 46 5.79 9.92 -3.27
CA ARG A 46 5.50 8.77 -4.14
C ARG A 46 4.02 8.53 -4.39
N VAL A 47 3.11 9.21 -3.68
CA VAL A 47 1.66 9.02 -3.81
C VAL A 47 1.22 9.14 -5.28
N SER A 48 1.58 10.22 -5.97
CA SER A 48 1.18 10.46 -7.36
C SER A 48 1.66 9.35 -8.31
N PHE A 49 2.81 8.75 -8.03
CA PHE A 49 3.39 7.66 -8.81
C PHE A 49 2.57 6.38 -8.70
N TYR A 50 2.24 5.97 -7.47
CA TYR A 50 1.40 4.80 -7.23
C TYR A 50 -0.06 5.03 -7.63
N THR A 51 -0.55 6.28 -7.58
CA THR A 51 -1.88 6.64 -8.10
C THR A 51 -2.03 6.35 -9.59
N ARG A 52 -1.00 6.65 -10.39
CA ARG A 52 -0.99 6.29 -11.82
C ARG A 52 -0.95 4.79 -12.08
N CYS A 53 -0.65 3.99 -11.06
CA CYS A 53 -0.59 2.53 -11.15
C CYS A 53 -1.82 1.83 -10.57
N GLY A 54 -2.82 2.59 -10.08
CA GLY A 54 -4.13 2.06 -9.68
C GLY A 54 -4.43 2.06 -8.18
N TRP A 55 -3.48 2.44 -7.33
CA TRP A 55 -3.73 2.63 -5.90
C TRP A 55 -4.21 4.05 -5.60
N LYS A 56 -4.83 4.27 -4.45
CA LYS A 56 -5.21 5.61 -3.98
C LYS A 56 -4.75 5.77 -2.54
N ALA A 57 -4.29 6.97 -2.19
CA ALA A 57 -4.12 7.31 -0.78
C ALA A 57 -5.49 7.27 -0.11
N VAL A 58 -5.59 6.64 1.07
CA VAL A 58 -6.84 6.62 1.83
C VAL A 58 -6.77 7.68 2.91
N GLN A 59 -7.77 8.56 2.93
CA GLN A 59 -7.81 9.72 3.82
C GLN A 59 -7.81 9.27 5.28
N GLY A 60 -6.86 9.80 6.06
CA GLY A 60 -6.78 9.55 7.50
C GLY A 60 -6.49 8.09 7.89
N ALA A 61 -6.18 7.21 6.93
CA ALA A 61 -5.88 5.82 7.21
C ALA A 61 -4.44 5.65 7.67
N CYS A 62 -4.23 4.98 8.80
CA CYS A 62 -2.91 4.59 9.27
C CYS A 62 -2.75 3.07 9.21
N PHE A 63 -1.76 2.60 8.45
CA PHE A 63 -1.32 1.21 8.57
C PHE A 63 -0.55 1.04 9.88
N VAL A 64 -0.93 0.06 10.69
CA VAL A 64 -0.30 -0.24 11.98
C VAL A 64 0.21 -1.68 11.93
N GLY A 65 1.53 -1.81 11.87
CA GLY A 65 2.23 -3.07 12.04
C GLY A 65 2.59 -3.32 13.50
N GLY A 66 3.67 -4.07 13.77
CA GLY A 66 4.12 -4.34 15.13
C GLY A 66 3.42 -5.53 15.79
N THR A 67 3.37 -5.50 17.12
CA THR A 67 2.55 -6.41 17.94
C THR A 67 1.42 -5.63 18.62
N LYS A 68 0.48 -6.33 19.28
CA LYS A 68 -0.58 -5.68 20.06
C LYS A 68 -0.04 -4.79 21.17
N GLU A 69 1.03 -5.22 21.83
CA GLU A 69 1.67 -4.52 22.95
C GLU A 69 2.59 -3.39 22.48
N LYS A 70 3.14 -3.51 21.27
CA LYS A 70 4.06 -2.55 20.65
C LYS A 70 3.63 -2.26 19.21
N PRO A 71 2.56 -1.48 19.02
CA PRO A 71 2.08 -1.12 17.69
C PRO A 71 3.12 -0.25 16.97
N PHE A 72 3.37 -0.55 15.70
CA PHE A 72 4.28 0.23 14.87
C PHE A 72 3.50 0.99 13.81
N ARG A 73 3.31 2.30 14.02
CA ARG A 73 2.43 3.12 13.19
C ARG A 73 3.17 3.73 12.00
N SER A 74 2.60 3.59 10.82
CA SER A 74 3.16 4.18 9.60
C SER A 74 3.14 5.72 9.59
N ASP A 75 2.17 6.35 10.25
CA ASP A 75 2.07 7.81 10.35
C ASP A 75 3.23 8.42 11.15
N SER A 76 3.76 7.73 12.16
CA SER A 76 4.94 8.13 12.91
C SER A 76 6.21 8.25 12.05
N LEU A 77 6.20 7.61 10.87
CA LEU A 77 7.28 7.65 9.88
C LEU A 77 6.98 8.59 8.70
N ASN A 78 5.89 9.37 8.76
CA ASN A 78 5.38 10.19 7.65
C ASN A 78 5.07 9.38 6.37
N LEU A 79 4.63 8.13 6.53
CA LEU A 79 4.19 7.28 5.43
C LEU A 79 2.69 7.43 5.18
N VAL A 80 2.30 7.23 3.92
CA VAL A 80 0.93 7.28 3.44
C VAL A 80 0.43 5.87 3.15
N THR A 81 -0.75 5.53 3.67
CA THR A 81 -1.45 4.29 3.34
C THR A 81 -2.08 4.37 1.95
N MET A 82 -1.63 3.50 1.05
CA MET A 82 -2.11 3.35 -0.32
C MET A 82 -2.97 2.09 -0.44
N MET A 83 -4.17 2.19 -1.02
CA MET A 83 -5.07 1.05 -1.21
C MET A 83 -5.64 0.95 -2.63
N MET A 84 -5.89 -0.28 -3.06
CA MET A 84 -6.67 -0.62 -4.24
C MET A 84 -7.81 -1.57 -3.83
N PHE A 85 -9.05 -1.14 -4.05
CA PHE A 85 -10.24 -1.94 -3.76
C PHE A 85 -10.64 -2.76 -4.99
N ILE A 86 -10.54 -4.08 -4.90
CA ILE A 86 -10.55 -4.98 -6.06
C ILE A 86 -11.89 -5.69 -6.19
N SER A 87 -12.27 -6.46 -5.16
CA SER A 87 -13.53 -7.21 -5.17
C SER A 87 -14.75 -6.28 -5.02
N PRO A 88 -15.97 -6.73 -5.40
CA PRO A 88 -17.21 -6.00 -5.11
C PRO A 88 -17.38 -5.71 -3.61
N LYS A 89 -16.97 -6.64 -2.74
CA LYS A 89 -17.00 -6.45 -1.29
C LYS A 89 -16.03 -5.33 -0.88
N GLY A 90 -14.77 -5.39 -1.30
CA GLY A 90 -13.78 -4.35 -0.99
C GLY A 90 -14.25 -2.97 -1.43
N LYS A 91 -14.79 -2.85 -2.65
CA LYS A 91 -15.32 -1.57 -3.17
C LYS A 91 -16.49 -1.03 -2.36
N ARG A 92 -17.43 -1.88 -1.92
CA ARG A 92 -18.57 -1.45 -1.08
C ARG A 92 -18.14 -0.91 0.27
N HIS A 93 -17.04 -1.43 0.82
CA HIS A 93 -16.53 -1.07 2.14
C HIS A 93 -15.38 -0.05 2.09
N GLN A 94 -15.16 0.64 0.97
CA GLN A 94 -14.04 1.58 0.83
C GLN A 94 -14.05 2.67 1.92
N ALA A 95 -15.23 3.20 2.27
CA ALA A 95 -15.37 4.25 3.28
C ALA A 95 -14.99 3.77 4.70
N ASP A 96 -15.08 2.46 4.97
CA ASP A 96 -14.73 1.89 6.28
C ASP A 96 -13.23 1.99 6.58
N PHE A 97 -12.41 2.25 5.56
CA PHE A 97 -10.96 2.41 5.68
C PHE A 97 -10.52 3.87 5.85
N GLU A 98 -11.45 4.83 5.81
CA GLU A 98 -11.14 6.25 6.02
C GLU A 98 -11.05 6.57 7.51
N ASN A 99 -10.09 7.43 7.90
CA ASN A 99 -9.89 7.91 9.26
C ASN A 99 -9.80 6.79 10.32
N THR A 100 -9.15 5.67 9.96
CA THR A 100 -9.05 4.48 10.81
C THR A 100 -7.66 3.87 10.82
N ASP A 101 -7.38 3.07 11.84
CA ASP A 101 -6.18 2.24 11.91
C ASP A 101 -6.44 0.88 11.25
N ILE A 102 -5.53 0.46 10.37
CA ILE A 102 -5.55 -0.84 9.69
C ILE A 102 -4.43 -1.68 10.28
N ILE A 103 -4.79 -2.64 11.14
CA ILE A 103 -3.84 -3.35 12.01
C ILE A 103 -3.47 -4.70 11.43
N PHE A 104 -2.17 -4.91 11.19
CA PHE A 104 -1.58 -6.18 10.78
C PHE A 104 -0.56 -6.57 11.86
N GLU A 105 -0.75 -7.71 12.53
CA GLU A 105 0.23 -8.22 13.50
C GLU A 105 1.39 -8.86 12.74
N LEU A 106 2.47 -8.09 12.55
CA LEU A 106 3.63 -8.47 11.74
C LEU A 106 4.87 -8.77 12.59
N GLY A 107 4.86 -8.44 13.89
CA GLY A 107 6.02 -8.56 14.77
C GLY A 107 6.68 -7.20 15.02
N GLU A 108 7.49 -7.12 16.08
CA GLU A 108 8.04 -5.83 16.54
C GLU A 108 8.78 -5.08 15.43
N ASN A 109 8.48 -3.78 15.28
CA ASN A 109 9.08 -2.87 14.30
C ASN A 109 8.88 -3.25 12.82
N GLN A 110 7.88 -4.07 12.49
CA GLN A 110 7.57 -4.45 11.10
C GLN A 110 6.29 -3.77 10.58
N LEU A 111 6.36 -3.26 9.34
CA LEU A 111 5.19 -2.79 8.56
C LEU A 111 4.87 -3.70 7.38
N TRP A 112 5.79 -4.57 6.97
CA TRP A 112 5.68 -5.55 5.89
C TRP A 112 6.55 -6.76 6.20
#